data_AF-A0A1Q2L270-F1
#
_entry.id   AF-A0A1Q2L270-F1
#
_cell.length_a   1.000
_cell.length_b   1.000
_cell.length_c   1.000
_cell.angle_alpha   90.00
_cell.angle_beta   90.00
_cell.angle_gamma   90.00
#
_symmetry.space_group_name_H-M   'P 1'
#
loop_
_entity.id
_entity.type
_entity.pdbx_description
1 polymer ?
#
loop_
_entity_poly.entity_id
_entity_poly.type
_entity_poly.pdbx_seq_one_letter_code
_entity_poly.pdbx_strand_id
1 'polypeptide(L)'
;MAIIKLQETNETINEQHNVATFLAQQEVIYEHWDINKLPDNLREKFDLNDEEKEQILEAFRPEINDISERRGYKAADVISLSDSNPKLDELLKNFQRKHIHTDDEVRYIVSGHGVFIIQGKDEKFFEVHLDPGDLISVPPNITHYFTLADDRKVVAVRIFVTTEGWVPVYQDEQESVQG
;
A
#
# COMPACT_ATOMS: atom_id res chain seq x y z
N MET A 1 -6.25 9.69 8.08
CA MET A 1 -5.49 8.75 8.92
C MET A 1 -6.13 7.39 8.76
N ALA A 2 -5.31 6.33 8.76
CA ALA A 2 -5.79 5.00 8.43
C ALA A 2 -6.89 4.51 9.39
N ILE A 3 -7.80 3.71 8.84
CA ILE A 3 -8.89 3.05 9.59
C ILE A 3 -8.77 1.55 9.37
N ILE A 4 -8.94 0.76 10.43
CA ILE A 4 -8.96 -0.70 10.35
C ILE A 4 -10.40 -1.19 10.49
N LYS A 5 -10.80 -2.14 9.64
CA LYS A 5 -12.06 -2.85 9.76
C LYS A 5 -11.82 -4.35 9.86
N LEU A 6 -12.32 -4.98 10.93
CA LEU A 6 -12.22 -6.43 11.12
C LEU A 6 -13.36 -7.13 10.36
N GLN A 7 -13.06 -8.04 9.43
CA GLN A 7 -14.10 -8.62 8.57
C GLN A 7 -15.05 -9.56 9.32
N GLU A 8 -14.57 -10.24 10.36
CA GLU A 8 -15.37 -11.19 11.13
C GLU A 8 -16.43 -10.48 12.00
N THR A 9 -16.06 -9.38 12.65
CA THR A 9 -16.92 -8.68 13.61
C THR A 9 -17.57 -7.42 13.05
N ASN A 10 -17.09 -6.92 11.90
CA ASN A 10 -17.36 -5.58 11.37
C ASN A 10 -16.99 -4.43 12.33
N GLU A 11 -16.17 -4.71 13.35
CA GLU A 11 -15.64 -3.69 14.24
C GLU A 11 -14.65 -2.78 13.50
N THR A 12 -14.63 -1.51 13.88
CA THR A 12 -13.76 -0.49 13.29
C THR A 12 -12.83 0.09 14.35
N ILE A 13 -11.54 0.18 14.03
CA ILE A 13 -10.51 0.84 14.84
C ILE A 13 -10.05 2.07 14.07
N ASN A 14 -10.21 3.26 14.66
CA ASN A 14 -10.01 4.55 13.97
C ASN A 14 -9.18 5.57 14.75
N GLU A 15 -8.82 5.31 16.01
CA GLU A 15 -7.86 6.14 16.73
C GLU A 15 -6.44 5.76 16.32
N GLN A 16 -5.63 6.75 15.91
CA GLN A 16 -4.28 6.54 15.38
C GLN A 16 -3.40 5.64 16.27
N HIS A 17 -3.45 5.82 17.59
CA HIS A 17 -2.69 4.99 18.53
C HIS A 17 -3.15 3.52 18.50
N ASN A 18 -4.45 3.28 18.41
CA ASN A 18 -5.02 1.93 18.39
C ASN A 18 -4.77 1.26 17.04
N VAL A 19 -4.86 2.02 15.95
CA VAL A 19 -4.51 1.57 14.59
C VAL A 19 -3.04 1.14 14.54
N ALA A 20 -2.12 2.00 14.97
CA ALA A 20 -0.69 1.69 15.01
C ALA A 20 -0.39 0.48 15.89
N THR A 21 -1.03 0.39 17.06
CA THR A 21 -0.87 -0.73 18.00
C THR A 21 -1.35 -2.05 17.39
N PHE A 22 -2.52 -2.05 16.75
CA PHE A 22 -3.06 -3.24 16.09
C PHE A 22 -2.15 -3.69 14.95
N LEU A 23 -1.74 -2.79 14.05
CA LEU A 23 -0.88 -3.13 12.93
C LEU A 23 0.49 -3.66 13.39
N ALA A 24 1.06 -3.07 14.45
CA ALA A 24 2.29 -3.56 15.05
C ALA A 24 2.18 -5.01 15.58
N GLN A 25 1.04 -5.39 16.15
CA GLN A 25 0.79 -6.79 16.58
C GLN A 25 0.78 -7.76 15.39
N GLN A 26 0.33 -7.29 14.23
CA GLN A 26 0.35 -8.04 12.96
C GLN A 26 1.68 -7.92 12.20
N GLU A 27 2.69 -7.26 12.77
CA GLU A 27 3.99 -6.95 12.12
C GLU A 27 3.88 -6.11 10.85
N VAL A 28 2.73 -5.46 10.64
CA VAL A 28 2.51 -4.48 9.59
C VAL A 28 3.06 -3.14 10.07
N ILE A 29 3.99 -2.56 9.31
CA ILE A 29 4.51 -1.22 9.63
C ILE A 29 3.45 -0.20 9.22
N TYR A 30 3.22 0.78 10.09
CA TYR A 30 2.42 1.95 9.79
C TYR A 30 3.16 3.21 10.22
N GLU A 31 3.27 4.17 9.32
CA GLU A 31 3.81 5.50 9.59
C GLU A 31 2.88 6.55 9.00
N HIS A 32 2.83 7.73 9.63
CA HIS A 32 2.09 8.86 9.11
C HIS A 32 3.07 10.01 8.86
N TRP A 33 3.29 10.32 7.59
CA TRP A 33 4.21 11.37 7.16
C TRP A 33 3.48 12.69 6.93
N ASP A 34 4.20 13.81 7.06
CA ASP A 34 3.60 15.13 6.87
C ASP A 34 3.30 15.39 5.38
N ILE A 35 2.06 15.10 4.98
CA ILE A 35 1.58 15.30 3.61
C ILE A 35 1.67 16.76 3.15
N ASN A 36 1.77 17.73 4.07
CA ASN A 36 1.87 19.14 3.72
C ASN A 36 3.18 19.50 3.00
N LYS A 37 4.18 18.62 3.05
CA LYS A 37 5.42 18.74 2.27
C LYS A 37 5.18 18.64 0.76
N LEU A 38 4.06 18.03 0.33
CA LEU A 38 3.71 17.90 -1.08
C LEU A 38 3.38 19.28 -1.68
N PRO A 39 4.01 19.66 -2.81
CA PRO A 39 3.68 20.89 -3.53
C PRO A 39 2.19 20.99 -3.87
N ASP A 40 1.60 22.18 -3.72
CA ASP A 40 0.16 22.41 -3.90
C ASP A 40 -0.35 21.98 -5.28
N ASN A 41 0.47 22.12 -6.33
CA ASN A 41 0.13 21.73 -7.70
C ASN A 41 0.06 20.20 -7.93
N LEU A 42 0.53 19.40 -6.96
CA LEU A 42 0.53 17.94 -7.03
C LEU A 42 -0.53 17.31 -6.12
N ARG A 43 -1.17 18.11 -5.25
CA ARG A 43 -2.26 17.63 -4.39
C ARG A 43 -3.48 17.25 -5.23
N GLU A 44 -4.01 16.05 -5.00
CA GLU A 44 -5.17 15.52 -5.74
C GLU A 44 -4.96 15.48 -7.27
N LYS A 45 -3.70 15.35 -7.71
CA LYS A 45 -3.35 15.20 -9.12
C LYS A 45 -3.08 13.74 -9.47
N PHE A 46 -3.83 13.20 -10.43
CA PHE A 46 -3.77 11.78 -10.80
C PHE A 46 -3.18 11.52 -12.19
N ASP A 47 -3.12 12.52 -13.07
CA ASP A 47 -2.41 12.43 -14.35
C ASP A 47 -1.04 13.08 -14.19
N LEU A 48 -0.04 12.27 -13.84
CA LEU A 48 1.31 12.70 -13.49
C LEU A 48 2.28 12.42 -14.62
N ASN A 49 3.00 13.46 -15.05
CA ASN A 49 4.17 13.29 -15.89
C ASN A 49 5.40 12.87 -15.06
N ASP A 50 6.51 12.56 -15.73
CA ASP A 50 7.70 12.03 -15.06
C ASP A 50 8.40 13.07 -14.16
N GLU A 51 8.36 14.37 -14.50
CA GLU A 51 8.88 15.44 -13.65
C GLU A 51 8.07 15.55 -12.35
N GLU A 52 6.75 15.41 -12.44
CA GLU A 52 5.84 15.47 -11.30
C GLU A 52 5.99 14.26 -10.37
N LYS A 53 6.26 13.08 -10.92
CA LYS A 53 6.63 11.90 -10.12
C LYS A 53 7.94 12.11 -9.37
N GLU A 54 8.95 12.69 -10.02
CA GLU A 54 10.22 13.00 -9.36
C GLU A 54 10.04 14.03 -8.24
N GLN A 55 9.19 15.05 -8.45
CA GLN A 55 8.87 16.03 -7.41
C GLN A 55 8.20 15.40 -6.18
N ILE A 56 7.35 14.37 -6.37
CA ILE A 56 6.78 13.60 -5.26
C ILE A 56 7.88 12.85 -4.51
N LEU A 57 8.76 12.13 -5.21
CA LEU A 57 9.86 11.39 -4.59
C LEU A 57 10.80 12.32 -3.81
N GLU A 58 11.14 13.48 -4.38
CA GLU A 58 11.97 14.50 -3.75
C GLU A 58 11.34 15.03 -2.46
N ALA A 59 10.04 15.34 -2.47
CA ALA A 59 9.32 15.88 -1.31
C ALA A 59 9.36 14.94 -0.09
N PHE A 60 9.37 13.62 -0.32
CA PHE A 60 9.37 12.60 0.74
C PHE A 60 10.69 11.82 0.83
N ARG A 61 11.75 12.29 0.15
CA ARG A 61 13.04 11.61 0.14
C ARG A 61 13.64 11.40 1.54
N PRO A 62 13.55 12.34 2.51
CA PRO A 62 14.05 12.10 3.86
C PRO A 62 13.39 10.88 4.53
N GLU A 63 12.08 10.75 4.44
CA GLU A 63 11.32 9.66 5.05
C GLU A 63 11.51 8.34 4.29
N ILE A 64 11.55 8.39 2.95
CA ILE A 64 11.89 7.24 2.12
C ILE A 64 13.29 6.72 2.48
N ASN A 65 14.28 7.59 2.64
CA ASN A 65 15.64 7.21 3.01
C ASN A 65 15.67 6.60 4.42
N ASP A 66 15.00 7.21 5.40
CA ASP A 66 14.96 6.71 6.77
C ASP A 66 14.40 5.27 6.85
N ILE A 67 13.24 5.02 6.24
CA ILE A 67 12.66 3.68 6.24
C ILE A 67 13.52 2.69 5.42
N SER A 68 14.10 3.15 4.30
CA SER A 68 14.99 2.33 3.47
C SER A 68 16.26 1.93 4.21
N GLU A 69 16.85 2.81 5.03
CA GLU A 69 18.00 2.51 5.87
C GLU A 69 17.64 1.51 6.99
N ARG A 70 16.48 1.70 7.63
CA ARG A 70 16.01 0.79 8.70
C ARG A 70 15.67 -0.61 8.21
N ARG A 71 15.14 -0.73 6.98
CA ARG A 71 14.57 -1.99 6.45
C ARG A 71 15.32 -2.59 5.27
N GLY A 72 16.32 -1.87 4.74
CA GLY A 72 17.16 -2.34 3.65
C GLY A 72 16.57 -2.15 2.25
N TYR A 73 15.54 -1.32 2.07
CA TYR A 73 14.96 -1.01 0.77
C TYR A 73 15.96 -0.30 -0.16
N LYS A 74 15.79 -0.47 -1.47
CA LYS A 74 16.78 -0.08 -2.49
C LYS A 74 16.26 0.88 -3.55
N ALA A 75 14.97 0.83 -3.84
CA ALA A 75 14.37 1.62 -4.90
C ALA A 75 12.99 2.11 -4.50
N ALA A 76 12.59 3.23 -5.10
CA ALA A 76 11.23 3.74 -5.01
C ALA A 76 10.78 4.30 -6.36
N ASP A 77 9.49 4.21 -6.64
CA ASP A 77 8.86 4.89 -7.78
C ASP A 77 7.43 5.34 -7.43
N VAL A 78 6.77 6.02 -8.36
CA VAL A 78 5.41 6.53 -8.18
C VAL A 78 4.48 5.86 -9.19
N ILE A 79 3.36 5.34 -8.69
CA ILE A 79 2.24 4.86 -9.50
C ILE A 79 1.02 5.75 -9.30
N SER A 80 0.26 5.93 -10.37
CA SER A 80 -1.08 6.52 -10.31
C SER A 80 -2.09 5.57 -10.94
N LEU A 81 -3.16 5.30 -10.22
CA LEU A 81 -4.32 4.55 -10.68
C LEU A 81 -5.52 5.49 -10.58
N SER A 82 -6.23 5.69 -11.68
CA SER A 82 -7.50 6.41 -11.71
C SER A 82 -8.26 6.04 -12.98
N ASP A 83 -9.53 6.44 -13.10
CA ASP A 83 -10.36 6.13 -14.27
C ASP A 83 -9.81 6.70 -15.59
N SER A 84 -8.81 7.60 -15.56
CA SER A 84 -8.09 8.04 -16.77
C SER A 84 -7.17 6.96 -17.35
N ASN A 85 -6.80 5.95 -16.56
CA ASN A 85 -6.00 4.82 -17.02
C ASN A 85 -6.91 3.79 -17.73
N PRO A 86 -6.79 3.60 -19.05
CA PRO A 86 -7.65 2.69 -19.80
C PRO A 86 -7.48 1.21 -19.41
N LYS A 87 -6.40 0.87 -18.68
CA LYS A 87 -6.13 -0.48 -18.17
C LYS A 87 -6.49 -0.65 -16.69
N LEU A 88 -7.14 0.34 -16.08
CA LEU A 88 -7.44 0.33 -14.64
C LEU A 88 -8.13 -0.97 -14.21
N ASP A 89 -9.21 -1.36 -14.87
CA ASP A 89 -9.97 -2.56 -14.49
C ASP A 89 -9.17 -3.86 -14.66
N GLU A 90 -8.24 -3.92 -15.62
CA GLU A 90 -7.35 -5.07 -15.80
C GLU A 90 -6.31 -5.14 -14.68
N LEU A 91 -5.72 -3.99 -14.31
CA LEU A 91 -4.78 -3.90 -13.20
C LEU A 91 -5.43 -4.26 -11.87
N LEU A 92 -6.63 -3.73 -11.60
CA LEU A 92 -7.38 -4.01 -10.38
C LEU A 92 -7.73 -5.49 -10.23
N LYS A 93 -8.07 -6.19 -11.33
CA LYS A 93 -8.30 -7.63 -11.28
C LYS A 93 -7.08 -8.40 -10.75
N ASN A 94 -5.87 -7.97 -11.10
CA ASN A 94 -4.65 -8.60 -10.59
C ASN A 94 -4.44 -8.30 -9.11
N PHE A 95 -4.61 -7.03 -8.71
CA PHE A 95 -4.43 -6.61 -7.31
C PHE A 95 -5.48 -7.19 -6.35
N GLN A 96 -6.70 -7.47 -6.84
CA GLN A 96 -7.80 -8.04 -6.06
C GLN A 96 -7.71 -9.56 -5.88
N ARG A 97 -6.82 -10.26 -6.62
CA ARG A 97 -6.55 -11.68 -6.37
C ARG A 97 -5.70 -11.81 -5.12
N LYS A 98 -5.98 -12.82 -4.28
CA LYS A 98 -5.16 -13.10 -3.10
C LYS A 98 -3.76 -13.55 -3.52
N HIS A 99 -2.75 -12.90 -2.96
CA HIS A 99 -1.36 -13.19 -3.28
C HIS A 99 -0.46 -12.99 -2.06
N ILE A 100 0.79 -13.43 -2.22
CA ILE A 100 1.91 -13.10 -1.33
C ILE A 100 3.05 -12.47 -2.13
N HIS A 101 3.95 -11.80 -1.41
CA HIS A 101 5.25 -11.34 -1.90
C HIS A 101 6.36 -11.95 -1.06
N THR A 102 7.54 -12.17 -1.64
CA THR A 102 8.70 -12.70 -0.89
C THR A 102 9.53 -11.59 -0.24
N ASP A 103 9.33 -10.34 -0.66
CA ASP A 103 9.80 -9.12 0.00
C ASP A 103 8.61 -8.37 0.64
N ASP A 104 8.91 -7.38 1.48
CA ASP A 104 7.91 -6.44 2.00
C ASP A 104 7.17 -5.72 0.85
N GLU A 105 5.86 -5.52 0.97
CA GLU A 105 5.11 -4.60 0.11
C GLU A 105 4.90 -3.25 0.81
N VAL A 106 5.68 -2.25 0.38
CA VAL A 106 5.63 -0.90 0.96
C VAL A 106 4.88 0.07 0.05
N ARG A 107 3.90 0.78 0.61
CA ARG A 107 3.14 1.82 -0.09
C ARG A 107 3.00 3.06 0.79
N TYR A 108 3.28 4.22 0.22
CA TYR A 108 2.97 5.51 0.82
C TYR A 108 1.94 6.25 -0.04
N ILE A 109 0.80 6.63 0.55
CA ILE A 109 -0.31 7.27 -0.17
C ILE A 109 -0.07 8.77 -0.27
N VAL A 110 -0.09 9.28 -1.49
CA VAL A 110 0.14 10.69 -1.82
C VAL A 110 -1.17 11.43 -2.14
N SER A 111 -2.12 10.75 -2.78
CA SER A 111 -3.44 11.30 -3.12
C SER A 111 -4.44 10.18 -3.33
N GLY A 112 -5.73 10.46 -3.16
CA GLY A 112 -6.78 9.44 -3.24
C GLY A 112 -6.64 8.37 -2.14
N HIS A 113 -7.24 7.20 -2.37
CA HIS A 113 -7.45 6.21 -1.30
C HIS A 113 -7.30 4.77 -1.81
N GLY A 114 -6.73 3.94 -0.94
CA GLY A 114 -6.54 2.51 -1.18
C GLY A 114 -6.90 1.70 0.06
N VAL A 115 -7.25 0.44 -0.16
CA VAL A 115 -7.59 -0.49 0.89
C VAL A 115 -6.74 -1.73 0.73
N PHE A 116 -5.92 -2.02 1.74
CA PHE A 116 -5.24 -3.30 1.88
C PHE A 116 -6.12 -4.26 2.67
N ILE A 117 -6.32 -5.46 2.16
CA ILE A 117 -6.99 -6.53 2.90
C ILE A 117 -5.96 -7.60 3.22
N ILE A 118 -5.66 -7.76 4.50
CA ILE A 118 -4.51 -8.52 5.00
C ILE A 118 -5.01 -9.66 5.87
N GLN A 119 -4.43 -10.85 5.69
CA GLN A 119 -4.65 -11.97 6.58
C GLN A 119 -3.82 -11.78 7.86
N GLY A 120 -4.49 -11.66 9.00
CA GLY A 120 -3.87 -11.58 10.32
C GLY A 120 -3.31 -12.92 10.79
N LYS A 121 -2.58 -12.86 11.90
CA LYS A 121 -1.94 -14.03 12.53
C LYS A 121 -2.92 -15.09 13.04
N ASP A 122 -4.17 -14.71 13.25
CA ASP A 122 -5.27 -15.58 13.63
C ASP A 122 -6.03 -16.15 12.40
N GLU A 123 -5.43 -16.02 11.21
CA GLU A 123 -5.96 -16.43 9.91
C GLU A 123 -7.19 -15.65 9.44
N LYS A 124 -7.63 -14.63 10.19
CA LYS A 124 -8.77 -13.77 9.84
C LYS A 124 -8.32 -12.55 9.07
N PHE A 125 -9.19 -12.04 8.20
CA PHE A 125 -8.90 -10.86 7.40
C PHE A 125 -9.33 -9.57 8.09
N PHE A 126 -8.51 -8.53 7.93
CA PHE A 126 -8.84 -7.16 8.27
C PHE A 126 -8.50 -6.25 7.10
N GLU A 127 -9.19 -5.11 7.04
CA GLU A 127 -9.01 -4.09 6.01
C GLU A 127 -8.25 -2.91 6.64
N VAL A 128 -7.31 -2.35 5.90
CA VAL A 128 -6.61 -1.11 6.25
C VAL A 128 -6.93 -0.09 5.16
N HIS A 129 -7.80 0.86 5.51
CA HIS A 129 -8.21 1.97 4.66
C HIS A 129 -7.19 3.08 4.84
N LEU A 130 -6.54 3.51 3.76
CA LEU A 130 -5.41 4.44 3.80
C LEU A 130 -5.78 5.78 3.17
N ASP A 131 -5.36 6.86 3.84
CA ASP A 131 -5.50 8.25 3.39
C ASP A 131 -4.14 8.81 2.94
N PRO A 132 -4.11 9.97 2.24
CA PRO A 132 -2.87 10.69 1.98
C PRO A 132 -2.08 10.96 3.26
N GLY A 133 -0.77 10.66 3.21
CA GLY A 133 0.13 10.73 4.36
C GLY A 133 0.35 9.39 5.06
N ASP A 134 -0.44 8.35 4.75
CA ASP A 134 -0.26 7.03 5.34
C ASP A 134 0.77 6.19 4.56
N LEU A 135 1.78 5.67 5.27
CA LEU A 135 2.65 4.61 4.81
C LEU A 135 2.25 3.29 5.47
N ILE A 136 2.20 2.22 4.67
CA ILE A 136 2.06 0.84 5.11
C ILE A 136 3.20 -0.02 4.56
N SER A 137 3.69 -0.98 5.35
CA SER A 137 4.53 -2.08 4.88
C SER A 137 3.94 -3.41 5.30
N VAL A 138 3.46 -4.19 4.34
CA VAL A 138 2.99 -5.56 4.57
C VAL A 138 4.19 -6.50 4.55
N PRO A 139 4.41 -7.34 5.59
CA PRO A 139 5.58 -8.22 5.64
C PRO A 139 5.48 -9.37 4.62
N PRO A 140 6.62 -10.00 4.26
CA PRO A 140 6.66 -11.06 3.26
C PRO A 140 5.85 -12.28 3.71
N ASN A 141 5.39 -13.05 2.72
CA ASN A 141 4.65 -14.30 2.90
C ASN A 141 3.32 -14.17 3.65
N ILE A 142 2.77 -12.95 3.79
CA ILE A 142 1.42 -12.73 4.29
C ILE A 142 0.45 -12.66 3.13
N THR A 143 -0.64 -13.42 3.20
CA THR A 143 -1.72 -13.35 2.21
C THR A 143 -2.40 -11.99 2.31
N HIS A 144 -2.46 -11.28 1.19
CA HIS A 144 -3.19 -10.02 1.09
C HIS A 144 -3.71 -9.80 -0.33
N TYR A 145 -4.50 -8.75 -0.48
CA TYR A 145 -4.91 -8.19 -1.75
C TYR A 145 -5.22 -6.70 -1.58
N PHE A 146 -5.28 -5.97 -2.68
CA PHE A 146 -5.50 -4.53 -2.71
C PHE A 146 -6.72 -4.17 -3.55
N THR A 147 -7.47 -3.17 -3.11
CA THR A 147 -8.51 -2.52 -3.90
C THR A 147 -8.47 -1.01 -3.71
N LEU A 148 -8.98 -0.27 -4.69
CA LEU A 148 -9.27 1.16 -4.49
C LEU A 148 -10.49 1.32 -3.61
N ALA A 149 -10.58 2.46 -2.93
CA ALA A 149 -11.82 2.89 -2.29
C ALA A 149 -12.85 3.35 -3.35
N ASP A 150 -14.01 3.82 -2.88
CA ASP A 150 -15.15 4.21 -3.74
C ASP A 150 -14.81 5.32 -4.75
N ASP A 151 -13.82 6.16 -4.46
CA ASP A 151 -13.36 7.23 -5.36
C ASP A 151 -12.48 6.71 -6.52
N ARG A 152 -12.14 5.41 -6.52
CA ARG A 152 -11.44 4.69 -7.59
C ARG A 152 -10.18 5.39 -8.09
N LYS A 153 -9.44 6.03 -7.18
CA LYS A 153 -8.21 6.72 -7.54
C LYS A 153 -7.19 6.72 -6.41
N VAL A 154 -5.92 6.53 -6.75
CA VAL A 154 -4.80 6.62 -5.80
C VAL A 154 -3.52 7.01 -6.52
N VAL A 155 -2.71 7.84 -5.87
CA VAL A 155 -1.30 8.01 -6.18
C VAL A 155 -0.51 7.46 -5.00
N ALA A 156 0.41 6.55 -5.27
CA ALA A 156 1.25 5.95 -4.23
C ALA A 156 2.72 5.93 -4.64
N VAL A 157 3.59 6.21 -3.67
CA VAL A 157 5.00 5.83 -3.75
C VAL A 157 5.09 4.35 -3.40
N ARG A 158 5.76 3.58 -4.26
CA ARG A 158 6.10 2.18 -4.00
C ARG A 158 7.57 2.13 -3.61
N ILE A 159 7.90 1.40 -2.55
CA ILE A 159 9.28 1.23 -2.07
C ILE A 159 9.58 -0.27 -2.05
N PHE A 160 10.75 -0.67 -2.55
CA PHE A 160 11.07 -2.07 -2.81
C PHE A 160 12.44 -2.46 -2.25
N VAL A 161 12.56 -3.70 -1.76
CA VAL A 161 13.87 -4.35 -1.51
C VAL A 161 14.51 -4.71 -2.85
N THR A 162 13.82 -5.50 -3.67
CA THR A 162 14.23 -5.90 -5.02
C THR A 162 13.06 -5.81 -6.01
N THR A 163 13.36 -5.73 -7.30
CA THR A 163 12.33 -5.78 -8.36
C THR A 163 11.77 -7.19 -8.58
N GLU A 164 12.39 -8.23 -8.02
CA GLU A 164 11.96 -9.62 -8.17
C GLU A 164 11.01 -10.04 -7.05
N GLY A 165 11.27 -9.63 -5.80
CA GLY A 165 10.48 -10.06 -4.64
C GLY A 165 9.10 -9.42 -4.51
N TRP A 166 8.78 -8.36 -5.27
CA TRP A 166 7.44 -7.77 -5.33
C TRP A 166 6.51 -8.45 -6.35
N VAL A 167 6.99 -9.44 -7.12
CA VAL A 167 6.10 -10.14 -8.06
C VAL A 167 5.06 -10.93 -7.25
N PRO A 168 3.75 -10.80 -7.53
CA PRO A 168 2.73 -11.52 -6.78
C PRO A 168 2.80 -13.02 -7.06
N VAL A 169 2.79 -13.83 -6.00
CA VAL A 169 2.57 -15.27 -6.08
C VAL A 169 1.11 -15.54 -5.70
N TYR A 170 0.28 -15.88 -6.68
CA TYR A 170 -1.16 -16.07 -6.47
C TYR A 170 -1.46 -17.40 -5.78
N GLN A 171 -2.41 -17.42 -4.84
CA GLN A 171 -2.75 -18.62 -4.07
C GLN A 171 -3.32 -19.75 -4.95
N ASP A 172 -4.14 -19.37 -5.93
CA ASP A 172 -4.76 -20.25 -6.92
C ASP A 172 -3.74 -20.94 -7.85
N GLU A 173 -2.51 -20.42 -7.95
CA GLU A 173 -1.41 -21.08 -8.66
C GLU A 173 -0.70 -22.12 -7.78
N GLN A 174 -0.75 -21.97 -6.44
CA GLN A 174 -0.15 -22.93 -5.50
C GLN A 174 -0.97 -24.23 -5.37
N GLU A 175 -2.31 -24.16 -5.50
CA GLU A 175 -3.17 -25.34 -5.45
C GLU A 175 -3.01 -26.27 -6.67
N SER A 176 -2.58 -25.72 -7.81
CA SER A 176 -2.45 -26.46 -9.08
C SER A 176 -1.24 -27.39 -9.18
N VAL A 177 -0.29 -27.31 -8.25
CA VAL A 177 0.97 -28.09 -8.26
C VAL A 177 0.90 -29.33 -7.35
N GLN A 178 -0.16 -29.50 -6.56
CA GLN A 178 -0.36 -30.67 -5.69
C GLN A 178 -1.44 -31.67 -6.19
N GLY A 179 -1.87 -31.53 -7.45
CA GLY A 179 -2.84 -32.41 -8.11
C GLY A 179 -2.23 -33.53 -8.95
#